data_AF-A0A2U3NZ17-F1
#
_entry.id   AF-A0A2U3NZ17-F1
#
_cell.length_a   1.000
_cell.length_b   1.000
_cell.length_c   1.000
_cell.angle_alpha   90.00
_cell.angle_beta   90.00
_cell.angle_gamma   90.00
#
_symmetry.space_group_name_H-M   'P 1'
#
loop_
_entity.id
_entity.type
_entity.pdbx_description
1 polymer ?
#
loop_
_entity_poly.entity_id
_entity_poly.type
_entity_poly.pdbx_seq_one_letter_code
_entity_poly.pdbx_strand_id
1 'polypeptide(L)'
;MFMRRFGTGNGKAWRGRASRATVAALLLTTGSLAGLPPASAIVPPTIDPGAIPPDTPPGPPAPMKQNSYCTEVGVLPGTNFKLQPKYMDMLNLQEAWQFGRGAGQKVAVIDTGVSPHPRFQHLIPGGDYVMGGDGLSDCDAHGTIVASMIGAASAGGAAAPPVAAPRKPVTIPTTEPPPKAPPPQTVTLSPLPQTVTMVPPTETPPPGPFAPTGADTHAGAAAPTSAAAGTPGAARTGGRRL
;
A
#
# COMPACT_ATOMS: atom_id res chain seq x y z
N MET A 1 22.61 10.11 89.96
CA MET A 1 21.38 9.48 89.42
C MET A 1 21.70 8.91 88.05
N PHE A 2 21.49 7.61 87.89
CA PHE A 2 21.61 6.86 86.64
C PHE A 2 20.66 7.41 85.56
N MET A 3 21.10 7.44 84.30
CA MET A 3 20.28 6.97 83.15
C MET A 3 21.16 6.84 81.89
N ARG A 4 21.69 5.64 81.64
CA ARG A 4 21.31 4.71 80.56
C ARG A 4 21.47 5.23 79.13
N ARG A 5 22.59 4.83 78.51
CA ARG A 5 22.72 4.63 77.05
C ARG A 5 21.70 3.59 76.57
N PHE A 6 20.74 3.98 75.73
CA PHE A 6 20.23 3.13 74.64
C PHE A 6 21.26 3.24 73.51
N GLY A 7 21.70 2.20 72.82
CA GLY A 7 21.06 0.93 72.52
C GLY A 7 21.33 0.64 71.05
N THR A 8 22.53 0.14 70.74
CA THR A 8 22.86 -0.79 69.65
C THR A 8 22.21 -0.58 68.27
N GLY A 9 22.87 0.19 67.41
CA GLY A 9 22.79 0.01 65.95
C GLY A 9 23.69 -1.16 65.52
N ASN A 10 23.10 -2.33 65.28
CA ASN A 10 23.82 -3.59 64.99
C ASN A 10 24.41 -3.61 63.56
N GLY A 11 25.65 -3.12 63.40
CA GLY A 11 26.35 -3.06 62.10
C GLY A 11 26.55 -4.42 61.40
N LYS A 12 26.43 -5.55 62.10
CA LYS A 12 26.48 -6.90 61.49
C LYS A 12 25.25 -7.22 60.64
N ALA A 13 24.07 -6.72 61.01
CA ALA A 13 22.82 -6.99 60.28
C ALA A 13 22.69 -6.22 58.96
N TRP A 14 23.46 -5.13 58.80
CA TRP A 14 23.53 -4.36 57.56
C TRP A 14 24.48 -4.99 56.54
N ARG A 15 25.64 -5.48 57.00
CA ARG A 15 26.63 -6.17 56.15
C ARG A 15 26.10 -7.50 55.58
N GLY A 16 25.35 -8.27 56.37
CA GLY A 16 24.75 -9.54 55.90
C GLY A 16 23.63 -9.37 54.86
N ARG A 17 22.88 -8.26 54.90
CA ARG A 17 21.84 -7.94 53.90
C ARG A 17 22.43 -7.40 52.60
N ALA A 18 23.48 -6.59 52.68
CA ALA A 18 24.23 -6.11 51.52
C ALA A 18 24.87 -7.27 50.74
N SER A 19 25.56 -8.20 51.42
CA SER A 19 26.20 -9.36 50.78
C SER A 19 25.19 -10.30 50.10
N ARG A 20 24.02 -10.54 50.72
CA ARG A 20 22.97 -11.38 50.14
C ARG A 20 22.30 -10.72 48.93
N ALA A 21 22.15 -9.39 48.93
CA ALA A 21 21.65 -8.65 47.79
C ALA A 21 22.63 -8.69 46.60
N THR A 22 23.94 -8.56 46.83
CA THR A 22 24.96 -8.72 45.77
C THR A 22 25.01 -10.12 45.18
N VAL A 23 24.90 -11.18 46.01
CA VAL A 23 24.91 -12.56 45.50
C VAL A 23 23.65 -12.87 44.68
N ALA A 24 22.47 -12.40 45.13
CA ALA A 24 21.24 -12.55 44.37
C ALA A 24 21.28 -11.79 43.03
N ALA A 25 21.81 -10.56 43.02
CA ALA A 25 21.99 -9.78 41.80
C ALA A 25 22.98 -10.43 40.82
N LEU A 26 24.06 -11.04 41.33
CA LEU A 26 25.03 -11.76 40.49
C LEU A 26 24.38 -13.00 39.85
N LEU A 27 23.59 -13.78 40.61
CA LEU A 27 22.91 -14.98 40.09
C LEU A 27 21.83 -14.64 39.05
N LEU A 28 21.07 -13.57 39.27
CA LEU A 28 20.03 -13.08 38.34
C LEU A 28 20.63 -12.56 37.01
N THR A 29 21.80 -11.92 37.06
CA THR A 29 22.50 -11.40 35.87
C THR A 29 23.23 -12.50 35.09
N THR A 30 23.77 -13.52 35.75
CA THR A 30 24.37 -14.66 35.04
C THR A 30 23.35 -15.54 34.33
N GLY A 31 22.14 -15.69 34.89
CA GLY A 31 21.08 -16.50 34.28
C GLY A 31 20.40 -15.84 33.07
N SER A 32 20.49 -14.51 32.94
CA SER A 32 19.89 -13.76 31.84
C SER A 32 20.78 -13.65 30.59
N LEU A 33 22.09 -13.90 30.70
CA LEU A 33 23.00 -13.95 29.55
C LEU A 33 23.26 -15.37 29.02
N ALA A 34 23.14 -16.40 29.86
CA ALA A 34 23.37 -17.79 29.48
C ALA A 34 22.07 -18.43 28.95
N GLY A 35 21.67 -18.13 27.71
CA GLY A 35 20.53 -18.81 27.08
C GLY A 35 19.71 -17.97 26.10
N LEU A 36 20.06 -16.71 25.85
CA LEU A 36 19.46 -15.96 24.76
C LEU A 36 19.93 -16.58 23.44
N PRO A 37 19.01 -17.00 22.54
CA PRO A 37 19.40 -17.46 21.22
C PRO A 37 20.14 -16.31 20.51
N PRO A 38 21.23 -16.58 19.77
CA PRO A 38 21.86 -15.54 18.97
C PRO A 38 20.81 -14.96 18.01
N ALA A 39 20.58 -13.65 18.11
CA ALA A 39 19.80 -12.92 17.13
C ALA A 39 20.66 -12.77 15.87
N SER A 40 20.60 -13.75 14.98
CA SER A 40 21.21 -13.64 13.66
C SER A 40 20.27 -12.84 12.75
N ALA A 41 20.77 -11.73 12.22
CA ALA A 41 20.09 -11.04 11.14
C ALA A 41 20.18 -11.88 9.86
N ILE A 42 19.15 -11.81 9.02
CA ILE A 42 19.25 -12.30 7.64
C ILE A 42 20.33 -11.47 6.96
N VAL A 43 21.42 -12.11 6.55
CA VAL A 43 22.52 -11.46 5.84
C VAL A 43 21.99 -10.97 4.49
N PRO A 44 22.35 -9.76 4.02
CA PRO A 44 22.00 -9.32 2.68
C PRO A 44 22.43 -10.35 1.62
N PRO A 45 21.62 -10.58 0.57
CA PRO A 45 21.99 -11.51 -0.49
C PRO A 45 23.29 -11.05 -1.14
N THR A 46 24.19 -12.01 -1.41
CA THR A 46 25.40 -11.77 -2.20
C THR A 46 25.14 -12.14 -3.65
N ILE A 47 25.70 -11.36 -4.58
CA ILE A 47 25.59 -11.61 -6.02
C ILE A 47 26.70 -12.58 -6.41
N ASP A 48 26.34 -13.70 -7.05
CA ASP A 48 27.27 -14.60 -7.71
C ASP A 48 27.36 -14.25 -9.21
N PRO A 49 28.50 -13.67 -9.68
CA PRO A 49 28.66 -13.33 -11.09
C PRO A 49 28.68 -14.55 -12.03
N GLY A 50 28.93 -15.75 -11.51
CA GLY A 50 28.92 -17.00 -12.28
C GLY A 50 27.53 -17.59 -12.50
N ALA A 51 26.51 -17.09 -11.79
CA ALA A 51 25.14 -17.63 -11.81
C ALA A 51 24.20 -16.94 -12.81
N ILE A 52 24.74 -16.34 -13.88
CA ILE A 52 23.93 -15.70 -14.93
C ILE A 52 23.17 -16.79 -15.71
N PRO A 53 21.83 -16.75 -15.79
CA PRO A 53 21.06 -17.70 -16.59
C PRO A 53 21.39 -17.60 -18.08
N PRO A 54 21.25 -18.70 -18.85
CA PRO A 54 21.43 -18.65 -20.30
C PRO A 54 20.36 -17.77 -20.96
N ASP A 55 20.74 -17.07 -22.03
CA ASP A 55 19.82 -16.30 -22.89
C ASP A 55 19.09 -17.25 -23.87
N THR A 56 18.15 -18.02 -23.32
CA THR A 56 17.30 -18.92 -24.12
C THR A 56 16.09 -18.16 -24.68
N PRO A 57 15.49 -18.62 -25.79
CA PRO A 57 14.23 -18.05 -26.29
C PRO A 57 13.20 -17.92 -25.15
N PRO A 58 12.46 -16.79 -25.08
CA PRO A 58 11.45 -16.57 -24.06
C PRO A 58 10.42 -17.70 -24.00
N GLY A 59 10.17 -18.20 -22.79
CA GLY A 59 9.22 -19.27 -22.55
C GLY A 59 9.21 -19.69 -21.09
N PRO A 60 8.12 -20.32 -20.63
CA PRO A 60 8.02 -20.75 -19.25
C PRO A 60 8.94 -21.94 -18.96
N PRO A 61 9.45 -22.08 -17.72
CA PRO A 61 10.28 -23.23 -17.32
C PRO A 61 9.49 -24.55 -17.27
N ALA A 62 8.16 -24.48 -17.29
CA ALA A 62 7.25 -25.63 -17.32
C ALA A 62 5.98 -25.28 -18.12
N PRO A 63 5.23 -26.26 -18.65
CA PRO A 63 3.98 -25.98 -19.37
C PRO A 63 2.98 -25.21 -18.51
N MET A 64 2.48 -24.10 -19.05
CA MET A 64 1.48 -23.24 -18.41
C MET A 64 0.09 -23.45 -19.02
N LYS A 65 -0.95 -23.12 -18.26
CA LYS A 65 -2.33 -23.07 -18.75
C LYS A 65 -3.06 -21.84 -18.23
N GLN A 66 -3.92 -21.28 -19.06
CA GLN A 66 -4.80 -20.19 -18.68
C GLN A 66 -5.98 -20.74 -17.85
N ASN A 67 -6.09 -20.29 -16.60
CA ASN A 67 -7.12 -20.77 -15.66
C ASN A 67 -8.28 -19.79 -15.48
N SER A 68 -8.24 -18.63 -16.13
CA SER A 68 -9.23 -17.56 -15.95
C SER A 68 -9.39 -16.76 -17.23
N TYR A 69 -10.54 -16.11 -17.35
CA TYR A 69 -10.77 -15.14 -18.41
C TYR A 69 -9.81 -13.97 -18.28
N CYS A 70 -9.43 -13.38 -19.41
CA CYS A 70 -8.63 -12.17 -19.38
C CYS A 70 -9.42 -11.03 -18.73
N THR A 71 -8.70 -10.24 -17.94
CA THR A 71 -9.24 -9.08 -17.23
C THR A 71 -9.60 -7.99 -18.23
N GLU A 72 -10.84 -7.51 -18.13
CA GLU A 72 -11.26 -6.30 -18.84
C GLU A 72 -11.22 -5.10 -17.90
N VAL A 73 -10.69 -3.98 -18.38
CA VAL A 73 -10.65 -2.72 -17.62
C VAL A 73 -11.88 -1.88 -17.87
N GLY A 74 -12.41 -1.30 -16.80
CA GLY A 74 -13.51 -0.34 -16.83
C GLY A 74 -13.06 1.05 -16.40
N VAL A 75 -13.99 2.01 -16.50
CA VAL A 75 -13.82 3.37 -15.99
C VAL A 75 -14.74 3.58 -14.79
N LEU A 76 -14.25 4.22 -13.73
CA LEU A 76 -15.09 4.52 -12.58
C LEU A 76 -16.15 5.58 -12.96
N PRO A 77 -17.40 5.46 -12.46
CA PRO A 77 -18.42 6.48 -12.69
C PRO A 77 -17.95 7.87 -12.28
N GLY A 78 -18.22 8.88 -13.12
CA GLY A 78 -17.80 10.26 -12.87
C GLY A 78 -16.32 10.56 -13.19
N THR A 79 -15.56 9.60 -13.73
CA THR A 79 -14.18 9.87 -14.17
C THR A 79 -14.16 10.91 -15.29
N ASN A 80 -13.38 11.97 -15.11
CA ASN A 80 -13.17 13.01 -16.13
C ASN A 80 -11.74 12.96 -16.69
N PHE A 81 -11.58 12.34 -17.86
CA PHE A 81 -10.28 12.22 -18.54
C PHE A 81 -9.74 13.52 -19.14
N LYS A 82 -10.51 14.62 -19.10
CA LYS A 82 -9.99 15.95 -19.46
C LYS A 82 -9.12 16.55 -18.36
N LEU A 83 -9.23 16.04 -17.13
CA LEU A 83 -8.40 16.47 -16.02
C LEU A 83 -7.09 15.67 -16.02
N GLN A 84 -5.99 16.37 -15.78
CA GLN A 84 -4.69 15.73 -15.61
C GLN A 84 -4.71 14.83 -14.36
N PRO A 85 -4.18 13.60 -14.43
CA PRO A 85 -4.02 12.78 -13.25
C PRO A 85 -3.10 13.44 -12.22
N LYS A 86 -3.50 13.42 -10.95
CA LYS A 86 -2.79 14.12 -9.86
C LYS A 86 -1.32 13.70 -9.68
N TYR A 87 -0.95 12.48 -10.06
CA TYR A 87 0.44 12.04 -10.01
C TYR A 87 1.35 12.83 -10.97
N MET A 88 0.81 13.29 -12.10
CA MET A 88 1.59 14.09 -13.06
C MET A 88 1.88 15.50 -12.52
N ASP A 89 0.92 16.07 -11.76
CA ASP A 89 1.10 17.35 -11.08
C ASP A 89 2.11 17.23 -9.94
N MET A 90 1.98 16.17 -9.12
CA MET A 90 2.88 15.90 -8.00
C MET A 90 4.34 15.75 -8.43
N LEU A 91 4.57 15.12 -9.60
CA LEU A 91 5.90 14.94 -10.18
C LEU A 91 6.35 16.11 -11.05
N ASN A 92 5.51 17.14 -11.22
CA ASN A 92 5.74 18.29 -12.09
C ASN A 92 6.21 17.90 -13.52
N LEU A 93 5.53 16.92 -14.13
CA LEU A 93 5.97 16.33 -15.41
C LEU A 93 6.00 17.36 -16.56
N GLN A 94 5.14 18.38 -16.53
CA GLN A 94 5.12 19.44 -17.54
C GLN A 94 6.43 20.22 -17.59
N GLU A 95 7.00 20.51 -16.42
CA GLU A 95 8.30 21.16 -16.30
C GLU A 95 9.43 20.21 -16.68
N ALA A 96 9.38 18.96 -16.17
CA ALA A 96 10.40 17.95 -16.48
C ALA A 96 10.55 17.72 -18.00
N TRP A 97 9.43 17.76 -18.74
CA TRP A 97 9.42 17.58 -20.18
C TRP A 97 10.05 18.70 -21.00
N GLN A 98 10.35 19.87 -20.40
CA GLN A 98 11.16 20.90 -21.05
C GLN A 98 12.63 20.46 -21.20
N PHE A 99 13.09 19.56 -20.32
CA PHE A 99 14.47 19.05 -20.32
C PHE A 99 14.59 17.74 -21.11
N GLY A 100 13.54 16.93 -21.15
CA GLY A 100 13.54 15.70 -21.93
C GLY A 100 12.25 14.90 -21.82
N ARG A 101 11.95 14.14 -22.88
CA ARG A 101 10.77 13.25 -22.97
C ARG A 101 11.14 11.79 -23.22
N GLY A 102 12.40 11.42 -23.01
CA GLY A 102 12.88 10.05 -23.20
C GLY A 102 13.19 9.66 -24.66
N ALA A 103 13.31 10.62 -25.58
CA ALA A 103 13.67 10.32 -26.97
C ALA A 103 14.98 9.52 -27.05
N GLY A 104 14.97 8.44 -27.85
CA GLY A 104 16.11 7.53 -28.03
C GLY A 104 16.33 6.52 -26.88
N GLN A 105 15.59 6.62 -25.78
CA GLN A 105 15.67 5.64 -24.70
C GLN A 105 14.76 4.43 -24.99
N LYS A 106 15.26 3.23 -24.72
CA LYS A 106 14.47 1.99 -24.75
C LYS A 106 14.22 1.53 -23.32
N VAL A 107 12.96 1.27 -22.98
CA VAL A 107 12.56 0.78 -21.66
C VAL A 107 11.93 -0.60 -21.84
N ALA A 108 12.46 -1.60 -21.13
CA ALA A 108 11.86 -2.92 -21.06
C ALA A 108 10.75 -2.93 -19.99
N VAL A 109 9.59 -3.47 -20.33
CA VAL A 109 8.46 -3.64 -19.41
C VAL A 109 8.31 -5.14 -19.13
N ILE A 110 8.75 -5.56 -17.94
CA ILE A 110 8.62 -6.94 -17.45
C ILE A 110 7.34 -7.01 -16.63
N ASP A 111 6.25 -7.40 -17.27
CA ASP A 111 4.90 -7.33 -16.71
C ASP A 111 4.00 -8.39 -17.36
N THR A 112 2.68 -8.27 -17.27
CA THR A 112 1.67 -9.21 -17.80
C THR A 112 1.50 -9.17 -19.32
N GLY A 113 2.44 -8.54 -20.03
CA GLY A 113 2.37 -8.20 -21.45
C GLY A 113 1.82 -6.79 -21.70
N VAL A 114 1.89 -6.33 -22.95
CA VAL A 114 1.38 -5.01 -23.34
C VAL A 114 0.52 -5.13 -24.59
N SER A 115 -0.77 -4.79 -24.46
CA SER A 115 -1.67 -4.78 -25.61
C SER A 115 -1.34 -3.62 -26.57
N PRO A 116 -1.18 -3.89 -27.88
CA PRO A 116 -0.98 -2.85 -28.89
C PRO A 116 -2.09 -1.80 -28.85
N HIS A 117 -1.70 -0.53 -28.90
CA HIS A 117 -2.63 0.60 -28.83
C HIS A 117 -2.08 1.77 -29.67
N PRO A 118 -2.92 2.62 -30.30
CA PRO A 118 -2.44 3.76 -31.10
C PRO A 118 -1.55 4.76 -30.35
N ARG A 119 -1.64 4.79 -29.02
CA ARG A 119 -0.77 5.60 -28.16
C ARG A 119 0.61 4.96 -27.91
N PHE A 120 0.82 3.74 -28.39
CA PHE A 120 2.09 3.02 -28.31
C PHE A 120 2.67 2.83 -29.71
N GLN A 121 3.22 3.90 -30.27
CA GLN A 121 3.68 3.94 -31.66
C GLN A 121 4.97 3.14 -31.91
N HIS A 122 5.69 2.77 -30.84
CA HIS A 122 7.02 2.15 -30.90
C HIS A 122 7.13 0.93 -29.97
N LEU A 123 6.05 0.17 -29.80
CA LEU A 123 6.14 -1.12 -29.08
C LEU A 123 6.99 -2.09 -29.88
N ILE A 124 7.96 -2.69 -29.19
CA ILE A 124 8.85 -3.71 -29.71
C ILE A 124 8.53 -4.99 -28.94
N PRO A 125 8.32 -6.14 -29.62
CA PRO A 125 8.09 -7.39 -28.92
C PRO A 125 9.29 -7.79 -28.06
N GLY A 126 9.01 -8.25 -26.83
CA GLY A 126 10.03 -8.61 -25.82
C GLY A 126 10.05 -10.09 -25.45
N GLY A 127 9.07 -10.86 -25.92
CA GLY A 127 8.89 -12.27 -25.55
C GLY A 127 7.89 -12.48 -24.42
N ASP A 128 7.49 -13.73 -24.23
CA ASP A 128 6.57 -14.15 -23.18
C ASP A 128 7.11 -15.39 -22.43
N TYR A 129 7.23 -15.26 -21.11
CA TYR A 129 7.69 -16.31 -20.19
C TYR A 129 6.53 -17.06 -19.51
N VAL A 130 5.29 -16.84 -19.94
CA VAL A 130 4.08 -17.47 -19.41
C VAL A 130 3.46 -18.42 -20.43
N MET A 131 2.88 -17.92 -21.52
CA MET A 131 2.20 -18.75 -22.52
C MET A 131 3.07 -19.02 -23.76
N GLY A 132 4.19 -18.32 -23.88
CA GLY A 132 5.02 -18.29 -25.08
C GLY A 132 4.43 -17.34 -26.12
N GLY A 133 5.31 -16.61 -26.81
CA GLY A 133 4.89 -15.54 -27.71
C GLY A 133 5.82 -14.35 -27.66
N ASP A 134 5.30 -13.21 -28.08
CA ASP A 134 6.07 -11.99 -28.36
C ASP A 134 5.93 -10.91 -27.27
N GLY A 135 5.08 -11.15 -26.27
CA GLY A 135 4.82 -10.23 -25.15
C GLY A 135 3.79 -9.14 -25.45
N LEU A 136 3.17 -9.14 -26.64
CA LEU A 136 2.17 -8.15 -27.05
C LEU A 136 0.72 -8.56 -26.75
N SER A 137 0.54 -9.48 -25.79
CA SER A 137 -0.77 -9.88 -25.28
C SER A 137 -0.80 -9.66 -23.79
N ASP A 138 -1.75 -8.85 -23.31
CA ASP A 138 -1.94 -8.57 -21.89
C ASP A 138 -3.29 -9.12 -21.42
N CYS A 139 -3.27 -10.23 -20.67
CA CYS A 139 -4.47 -10.89 -20.18
C CYS A 139 -4.91 -10.38 -18.80
N ASP A 140 -4.10 -9.52 -18.16
CA ASP A 140 -4.35 -9.01 -16.81
C ASP A 140 -4.60 -7.49 -16.82
N ALA A 141 -4.42 -6.85 -17.98
CA ALA A 141 -4.49 -5.42 -18.24
C ALA A 141 -3.48 -4.55 -17.48
N HIS A 142 -2.64 -5.16 -16.63
CA HIS A 142 -1.70 -4.47 -15.76
C HIS A 142 -0.52 -3.89 -16.56
N GLY A 143 0.15 -4.71 -17.37
CA GLY A 143 1.30 -4.27 -18.16
C GLY A 143 0.97 -3.19 -19.17
N THR A 144 -0.23 -3.20 -19.74
CA THR A 144 -0.72 -2.11 -20.62
C THR A 144 -0.88 -0.80 -19.85
N ILE A 145 -1.39 -0.84 -18.62
CA ILE A 145 -1.49 0.35 -17.76
C ILE A 145 -0.10 0.85 -17.37
N VAL A 146 0.81 -0.03 -16.94
CA VAL A 146 2.18 0.31 -16.58
C VAL A 146 2.92 0.95 -17.77
N ALA A 147 2.88 0.31 -18.94
CA ALA A 147 3.47 0.85 -20.17
C ALA A 147 2.88 2.23 -20.53
N SER A 148 1.59 2.45 -20.26
CA SER A 148 0.94 3.74 -20.53
C SER A 148 1.48 4.88 -19.66
N MET A 149 1.83 4.58 -18.40
CA MET A 149 2.44 5.55 -17.49
C MET A 149 3.89 5.88 -17.90
N ILE A 150 4.61 4.91 -18.46
CA ILE A 150 6.01 5.05 -18.88
C ILE A 150 6.12 5.87 -20.16
N GLY A 151 5.33 5.53 -21.20
CA GLY A 151 5.65 5.99 -22.55
C GLY A 151 4.47 6.10 -23.53
N ALA A 152 3.22 6.11 -23.07
CA ALA A 152 2.12 6.37 -24.00
C ALA A 152 2.20 7.80 -24.56
N ALA A 153 2.02 7.93 -25.87
CA ALA A 153 1.82 9.21 -26.53
C ALA A 153 0.63 9.97 -25.89
N SER A 154 0.64 11.30 -25.97
CA SER A 154 -0.49 12.11 -25.54
C SER A 154 -1.76 11.70 -26.29
N ALA A 155 -2.89 11.69 -25.60
CA ALA A 155 -4.18 11.37 -26.22
C ALA A 155 -4.65 12.47 -27.19
N GLY A 156 -4.02 13.65 -27.26
CA GLY A 156 -4.32 14.68 -28.27
C GLY A 156 -5.78 15.16 -28.30
N GLY A 157 -6.49 15.13 -27.17
CA GLY A 157 -7.93 15.43 -27.13
C GLY A 157 -8.82 14.31 -27.68
N ALA A 158 -8.27 13.10 -27.90
CA ALA A 158 -9.05 11.91 -28.24
C ALA A 158 -10.20 11.74 -27.25
N ALA A 159 -11.39 11.49 -27.80
CA ALA A 159 -12.56 11.18 -27.01
C ALA A 159 -12.25 10.06 -26.02
N ALA A 160 -12.86 10.12 -24.85
CA ALA A 160 -12.86 8.98 -23.93
C ALA A 160 -13.21 7.72 -24.74
N PRO A 161 -12.48 6.61 -24.57
CA PRO A 161 -12.82 5.38 -25.27
C PRO A 161 -14.30 5.10 -25.01
N PRO A 162 -15.06 4.65 -26.02
CA PRO A 162 -16.47 4.35 -25.85
C PRO A 162 -16.62 3.40 -24.66
N VAL A 163 -17.64 3.64 -23.83
CA VAL A 163 -18.00 2.71 -22.75
C VAL A 163 -18.12 1.35 -23.40
N ALA A 164 -17.22 0.42 -23.03
CA ALA A 164 -17.27 -0.92 -23.57
C ALA A 164 -18.65 -1.49 -23.22
N ALA A 165 -19.43 -1.82 -24.26
CA ALA A 165 -20.65 -2.58 -24.05
C ALA A 165 -20.27 -3.85 -23.27
N PRO A 166 -21.10 -4.30 -22.30
CA PRO A 166 -20.83 -5.55 -21.60
C PRO A 166 -20.69 -6.65 -22.66
N ARG A 167 -19.46 -7.09 -22.89
CA ARG A 167 -19.21 -8.18 -23.84
C ARG A 167 -19.54 -9.47 -23.13
N LYS A 168 -20.17 -10.39 -23.87
CA LYS A 168 -20.38 -11.76 -23.38
C LYS A 168 -19.02 -12.35 -23.01
N PRO A 169 -18.93 -13.21 -21.99
CA PRO A 169 -17.69 -13.90 -21.65
C PRO A 169 -17.10 -14.55 -22.90
N VAL A 170 -15.90 -14.14 -23.29
CA VAL A 170 -15.12 -14.84 -24.33
C VAL A 170 -14.63 -16.12 -23.69
N THR A 171 -14.97 -17.29 -24.23
CA THR A 171 -14.59 -18.59 -23.65
C THR A 171 -13.08 -18.65 -23.39
N ILE A 172 -12.65 -19.19 -22.25
CA ILE A 172 -11.24 -19.56 -22.03
C ILE A 172 -10.89 -20.55 -23.16
N PRO A 173 -9.81 -20.37 -23.93
CA PRO A 173 -9.37 -21.37 -24.88
C PRO A 173 -8.89 -22.59 -24.08
N THR A 174 -9.81 -23.48 -23.75
CA THR A 174 -9.52 -24.75 -23.08
C THR A 174 -10.19 -25.88 -23.83
N THR A 175 -9.43 -26.95 -24.05
CA THR A 175 -9.93 -28.24 -24.51
C THR A 175 -10.47 -29.09 -23.37
N GLU A 176 -10.36 -28.61 -22.12
CA GLU A 176 -10.88 -29.28 -20.94
C GLU A 176 -12.40 -29.07 -20.83
N PRO A 177 -13.20 -30.13 -20.58
CA PRO A 177 -14.63 -29.99 -20.32
C PRO A 177 -14.86 -29.00 -19.17
N PRO A 178 -15.89 -28.15 -19.23
CA PRO A 178 -16.21 -27.26 -18.13
C PRO A 178 -16.33 -28.07 -16.83
N PRO A 179 -15.76 -27.61 -15.71
CA PRO A 179 -15.85 -28.32 -14.44
C PRO A 179 -17.33 -28.58 -14.12
N LYS A 180 -17.63 -29.81 -13.68
CA LYS A 180 -19.00 -30.22 -13.33
C LYS A 180 -19.54 -29.20 -12.33
N ALA A 181 -20.69 -28.60 -12.65
CA ALA A 181 -21.30 -27.57 -11.80
C ALA A 181 -21.34 -28.08 -10.35
N PRO A 182 -20.87 -27.27 -9.37
CA PRO A 182 -20.98 -27.68 -7.98
C PRO A 182 -22.45 -27.94 -7.66
N PRO A 183 -22.76 -28.94 -6.81
CA PRO A 183 -24.13 -29.15 -6.34
C PRO A 183 -24.66 -27.82 -5.75
N PRO A 184 -25.97 -27.54 -5.88
CA PRO A 184 -26.55 -26.29 -5.39
C PRO A 184 -26.13 -26.06 -3.95
N GLN A 185 -25.28 -25.06 -3.76
CA GLN A 185 -24.78 -24.68 -2.45
C GLN A 185 -25.96 -23.98 -1.77
N THR A 186 -26.53 -24.56 -0.72
CA THR A 186 -27.39 -23.80 0.18
C THR A 186 -26.52 -22.74 0.84
N VAL A 187 -26.67 -21.48 0.43
CA VAL A 187 -25.99 -20.36 1.08
C VAL A 187 -26.66 -20.17 2.44
N THR A 188 -26.17 -20.89 3.44
CA THR A 188 -26.45 -20.57 4.83
C THR A 188 -25.63 -19.32 5.15
N LEU A 189 -26.27 -18.16 5.19
CA LEU A 189 -25.68 -16.93 5.72
C LEU A 189 -25.36 -17.17 7.21
N SER A 190 -24.21 -17.75 7.51
CA SER A 190 -23.62 -17.66 8.84
C SER A 190 -23.08 -16.24 9.01
N PRO A 191 -23.50 -15.48 10.03
CA PRO A 191 -22.85 -14.22 10.34
C PRO A 191 -21.40 -14.53 10.76
N LEU A 192 -20.44 -14.15 9.91
CA LEU A 192 -19.03 -14.18 10.27
C LEU A 192 -18.81 -13.25 11.48
N PRO A 193 -18.12 -13.68 12.56
CA PRO A 193 -17.63 -12.75 13.55
C PRO A 193 -16.53 -11.90 12.90
N GLN A 194 -16.85 -10.63 12.65
CA GLN A 194 -15.87 -9.64 12.24
C GLN A 194 -14.84 -9.44 13.36
N THR A 195 -13.60 -9.86 13.10
CA THR A 195 -12.46 -9.60 13.97
C THR A 195 -11.89 -8.24 13.59
N VAL A 196 -12.22 -7.22 14.38
CA VAL A 196 -11.61 -5.88 14.28
C VAL A 196 -10.23 -5.95 14.95
N THR A 197 -9.17 -5.72 14.19
CA THR A 197 -7.82 -5.53 14.76
C THR A 197 -7.69 -4.08 15.21
N MET A 198 -7.56 -3.86 16.52
CA MET A 198 -7.23 -2.56 17.10
C MET A 198 -5.71 -2.37 17.08
N VAL A 199 -5.22 -1.36 16.36
CA VAL A 199 -3.84 -0.87 16.47
C VAL A 199 -3.82 0.21 17.56
N PRO A 200 -3.09 0.03 18.68
CA PRO A 200 -2.96 1.09 19.68
C PRO A 200 -2.17 2.28 19.12
N PRO A 201 -2.49 3.52 19.50
CA PRO A 201 -1.78 4.70 19.04
C PRO A 201 -0.32 4.67 19.53
N THR A 202 0.60 5.09 18.65
CA THR A 202 2.00 5.33 19.01
C THR A 202 2.08 6.45 20.06
N GLU A 203 2.59 6.11 21.24
CA GLU A 203 2.84 7.06 22.32
C GLU A 203 4.09 7.90 21.96
N THR A 204 3.91 9.22 21.84
CA THR A 204 5.01 10.18 21.70
C THR A 204 5.77 10.27 23.04
N PRO A 205 7.11 10.09 23.07
CA PRO A 205 7.89 10.28 24.29
C PRO A 205 7.75 11.72 24.83
N PRO A 206 7.82 11.93 26.16
CA PRO A 206 7.69 13.25 26.75
C PRO A 206 8.81 14.19 26.27
N PRO A 207 8.53 15.50 26.15
CA PRO A 207 9.52 16.47 25.69
C PRO A 207 10.71 16.52 26.65
N GLY A 208 11.92 16.34 26.09
CA GLY A 208 13.17 16.56 26.80
C GLY A 208 13.33 18.04 27.20
N PRO A 209 14.26 18.36 28.12
CA PRO A 209 14.34 19.64 28.83
C PRO A 209 14.74 20.88 28.00
N PHE A 210 14.61 20.84 26.67
CA PHE A 210 15.07 21.90 25.77
C PHE A 210 14.05 22.22 24.65
N ALA A 211 12.77 22.44 25.01
CA ALA A 211 11.81 23.05 24.10
C ALA A 211 11.58 24.53 24.49
N PRO A 212 11.56 25.47 23.52
CA PRO A 212 11.50 26.91 23.78
C PRO A 212 10.12 27.37 24.29
N THR A 213 10.13 28.25 25.28
CA THR A 213 8.97 28.89 25.89
C THR A 213 8.50 30.13 25.13
N GLY A 214 7.18 30.32 25.02
CA GLY A 214 6.53 31.60 24.70
C GLY A 214 5.49 31.46 23.57
N ALA A 215 4.29 32.03 23.62
CA ALA A 215 3.71 32.97 24.57
C ALA A 215 2.16 32.91 24.47
N ASP A 216 1.55 32.98 25.65
CA ASP A 216 0.37 33.75 26.04
C ASP A 216 -0.99 33.55 25.34
N THR A 217 -1.83 32.87 26.12
CA THR A 217 -3.28 32.94 26.17
C THR A 217 -3.81 34.37 26.32
N HIS A 218 -4.94 34.67 25.67
CA HIS A 218 -6.03 35.36 26.37
C HIS A 218 -7.37 34.69 26.08
N ALA A 219 -8.01 34.33 27.19
CA ALA A 219 -9.29 33.68 27.34
C ALA A 219 -10.47 34.68 27.25
N GLY A 220 -11.69 34.13 27.12
CA GLY A 220 -12.94 34.84 27.38
C GLY A 220 -14.08 34.30 26.50
N ALA A 221 -14.68 33.14 26.80
CA ALA A 221 -15.72 32.90 27.81
C ALA A 221 -17.16 33.01 27.25
N ALA A 222 -17.94 31.99 27.63
CA ALA A 222 -19.40 31.93 27.78
C ALA A 222 -20.29 31.72 26.53
N ALA A 223 -20.80 30.48 26.45
CA ALA A 223 -22.11 30.06 25.89
C ALA A 223 -23.28 30.65 26.74
N PRO A 224 -24.61 30.39 26.52
CA PRO A 224 -25.20 29.28 25.73
C PRO A 224 -26.58 29.55 25.04
N THR A 225 -27.14 28.48 24.42
CA THR A 225 -28.59 28.19 24.15
C THR A 225 -29.38 29.13 23.22
N SER A 226 -30.35 28.74 22.39
CA SER A 226 -30.94 27.47 21.93
C SER A 226 -32.04 27.81 20.91
N ALA A 227 -32.32 26.90 19.96
CA ALA A 227 -33.60 26.71 19.23
C ALA A 227 -34.07 27.85 18.31
N ALA A 228 -34.92 27.66 17.29
CA ALA A 228 -35.32 26.57 16.41
C ALA A 228 -36.25 27.23 15.37
N ALA A 229 -36.23 26.71 14.13
CA ALA A 229 -37.30 26.68 13.11
C ALA A 229 -38.24 27.90 12.88
N GLY A 230 -38.35 28.31 11.61
CA GLY A 230 -39.52 29.07 11.13
C GLY A 230 -39.41 29.59 9.68
N THR A 231 -39.75 28.76 8.70
CA THR A 231 -40.35 29.17 7.41
C THR A 231 -41.89 29.21 7.63
N PRO A 232 -42.78 29.85 6.82
CA PRO A 232 -42.63 30.24 5.40
C PRO A 232 -43.40 31.50 4.90
N GLY A 233 -43.25 31.76 3.59
CA GLY A 233 -44.22 32.47 2.74
C GLY A 233 -43.81 33.90 2.35
N ALA A 234 -44.18 34.47 1.21
CA ALA A 234 -44.82 34.00 -0.02
C ALA A 234 -44.82 35.21 -0.98
N ALA A 235 -44.71 34.96 -2.30
CA ALA A 235 -45.20 35.80 -3.40
C ALA A 235 -44.48 37.17 -3.63
N ARG A 236 -44.31 37.70 -4.85
CA ARG A 236 -45.19 37.69 -6.03
C ARG A 236 -44.41 38.31 -7.22
N THR A 237 -44.72 37.83 -8.44
CA THR A 237 -44.83 38.55 -9.74
C THR A 237 -43.65 39.38 -10.29
N GLY A 238 -43.28 39.39 -11.57
CA GLY A 238 -43.79 38.86 -12.83
C GLY A 238 -42.74 39.24 -13.90
N GLY A 239 -42.35 38.37 -14.83
CA GLY A 239 -43.01 38.25 -16.13
C GLY A 239 -42.51 39.30 -17.14
N ARG A 240 -41.81 38.89 -18.21
CA ARG A 240 -42.28 38.97 -19.60
C ARG A 240 -41.20 38.46 -20.58
N ARG A 241 -41.71 37.74 -21.59
CA ARG A 241 -41.07 37.16 -22.77
C ARG A 241 -40.25 38.18 -23.57
N LEU A 242 -39.17 37.71 -24.20
CA LEU A 242 -39.10 37.45 -25.64
C LEU A 242 -38.34 36.14 -25.85
#